data_AF-A0A7X2T180-F1
#
_entry.id   AF-A0A7X2T180-F1
#
_cell.length_a   1.000
_cell.length_b   1.000
_cell.length_c   1.000
_cell.angle_alpha   90.00
_cell.angle_beta   90.00
_cell.angle_gamma   90.00
#
_symmetry.space_group_name_H-M   'P 1'
#
loop_
_entity.id
_entity.type
_entity.pdbx_description
1 polymer ?
#
loop_
_entity_poly.entity_id
_entity_poly.type
_entity_poly.pdbx_seq_one_letter_code
_entity_poly.pdbx_strand_id
1 'polypeptide(L)' 'MNPFELVNLIQSKMQNPVFARQFNNLISQLESIPGLKQEVMRIASINDERKRQRAIERLPDQAKAIVGQIFALLNS' A
#
# COMPACT_ATOMS: atom_id res chain seq x y z
N MET A 1 -7.69 8.41 -9.81
CA MET A 1 -6.36 8.90 -9.45
C MET A 1 -5.32 8.00 -10.08
N ASN A 2 -4.39 8.54 -10.86
CA ASN A 2 -3.28 7.77 -11.43
C ASN A 2 -2.12 7.64 -10.41
N PRO A 3 -1.12 6.76 -10.64
CA PRO A 3 0.00 6.59 -9.70
C PRO A 3 0.79 7.88 -9.42
N PHE A 4 0.92 8.77 -10.40
CA PHE A 4 1.63 10.04 -10.24
C PHE A 4 0.87 11.02 -9.32
N GLU A 5 -0.45 11.14 -9.52
CA GLU A 5 -1.33 11.93 -8.66
C GLU A 5 -1.34 11.41 -7.22
N LEU A 6 -1.31 10.09 -7.03
CA LEU A 6 -1.20 9.48 -5.70
C LEU A 6 0.10 9.88 -5.00
N VAL A 7 1.23 9.82 -5.71
CA VAL A 7 2.53 10.22 -5.16
C VAL A 7 2.51 11.70 -4.77
N ASN A 8 1.98 12.58 -5.62
CA ASN A 8 1.87 14.01 -5.32
C ASN A 8 0.95 14.27 -4.12
N LEU A 9 -0.17 13.55 -4.01
CA LEU A 9 -1.07 13.66 -2.86
C LEU A 9 -0.37 13.27 -1.56
N ILE A 10 0.35 12.15 -1.56
CA ILE A 10 1.13 11.70 -0.41
C ILE A 10 2.17 12.77 -0.06
N GLN A 11 2.97 13.23 -1.03
CA GLN A 11 3.99 14.25 -0.79
C GLN A 11 3.42 15.55 -0.22
N SER A 12 2.25 15.99 -0.70
CA SER A 12 1.55 17.16 -0.16
C SER A 12 1.13 16.93 1.30
N LYS A 13 0.51 15.78 1.61
CA LYS A 13 0.08 15.47 2.99
C LYS A 13 1.24 15.22 3.95
N MET A 14 2.39 14.77 3.47
CA MET A 14 3.62 14.62 4.27
C MET A 14 4.13 15.95 4.88
N GLN A 15 3.66 17.10 4.40
CA GLN A 15 3.95 18.41 5.03
C GLN A 15 3.29 18.53 6.42
N ASN A 16 2.21 17.78 6.68
CA ASN A 16 1.60 17.71 8.00
C ASN A 16 2.36 16.68 8.88
N PRO A 17 2.96 17.09 10.00
CA PRO A 17 3.78 16.20 10.83
C PRO A 17 2.96 15.07 11.49
N VAL A 18 1.66 15.26 11.71
CA VAL A 18 0.77 14.22 12.25
C VAL A 18 0.54 13.15 11.20
N PHE A 19 0.17 13.57 9.99
CA PHE A 19 0.01 12.66 8.84
C PHE A 19 1.31 11.91 8.57
N ALA A 20 2.44 12.61 8.48
CA ALA A 20 3.73 12.00 8.16
C ALA A 20 4.12 10.92 9.17
N ARG A 21 3.90 11.15 10.47
CA ARG A 21 4.15 10.17 11.52
C ARG A 21 3.26 8.94 11.36
N GLN A 22 1.96 9.13 11.16
CA GLN A 22 1.01 8.02 11.00
C GLN A 22 1.29 7.22 9.74
N PHE A 23 1.55 7.89 8.62
CA PHE A 23 1.90 7.28 7.34
C PHE A 23 3.20 6.46 7.46
N ASN A 24 4.27 7.03 8.01
CA ASN A 24 5.53 6.31 8.19
C ASN A 24 5.39 5.08 9.10
N ASN A 25 4.56 5.17 10.15
CA ASN A 25 4.27 4.02 11.01
C ASN A 25 3.54 2.90 10.24
N LEU A 26 2.59 3.24 9.38
CA LEU A 26 1.88 2.27 8.55
C LEU A 26 2.80 1.64 7.49
N ILE A 27 3.66 2.43 6.86
CA ILE A 27 4.65 1.92 5.89
C ILE A 27 5.65 0.98 6.59
N SER A 28 6.17 1.35 7.76
CA SER A 28 7.08 0.48 8.51
C SER A 28 6.42 -0.86 8.92
N GLN A 29 5.13 -0.83 9.28
CA GLN A 29 4.36 -2.05 9.54
C GLN A 29 4.13 -2.89 8.27
N LEU A 30 3.99 -2.25 7.11
CA LEU A 30 3.85 -2.95 5.84
C LEU A 30 5.16 -3.62 5.44
N GLU A 31 6.28 -2.91 5.60
CA GLU A 31 7.64 -3.39 5.30
C GLU A 31 8.10 -4.52 6.23
N SER A 32 7.56 -4.58 7.45
CA SER A 32 7.89 -5.64 8.40
C SER A 32 7.22 -6.98 8.06
N ILE A 33 6.30 -7.02 7.10
CA ILE A 33 5.65 -8.27 6.66
C ILE A 33 6.65 -9.08 5.81
N PRO A 34 7.12 -10.25 6.28
CA PRO A 34 8.13 -11.02 5.59
C PRO A 34 7.64 -11.47 4.20
N GLY A 35 8.49 -11.28 3.18
CA GLY A 35 8.19 -11.73 1.81
C GLY A 35 7.15 -10.88 1.05
N LEU A 36 6.49 -9.91 1.69
CA LEU A 36 5.43 -9.12 1.05
C LEU A 36 5.92 -8.39 -0.20
N LYS A 37 7.09 -7.75 -0.14
CA LYS A 37 7.67 -7.05 -1.30
C LYS A 37 7.89 -7.98 -2.50
N GLN A 38 8.40 -9.20 -2.25
CA GLN A 38 8.63 -10.19 -3.31
C GLN A 38 7.31 -10.65 -3.91
N GLU A 39 6.30 -10.88 -3.06
CA GLU A 39 4.97 -11.32 -3.49
C GLU A 39 4.25 -10.24 -4.32
N VAL A 40 4.34 -8.97 -3.92
CA VAL A 40 3.79 -7.85 -4.69
C VAL A 40 4.47 -7.74 -6.06
N MET A 41 5.80 -7.86 -6.12
CA MET A 41 6.53 -7.85 -7.39
C MET A 41 6.12 -9.03 -8.28
N ARG A 42 5.96 -10.23 -7.70
CA ARG A 42 5.47 -11.42 -8.40
C ARG A 42 4.08 -11.18 -8.98
N ILE A 43 3.17 -10.59 -8.21
CA ILE A 43 1.81 -10.25 -8.64
C ILE A 43 1.83 -9.24 -9.78
N ALA A 44 2.66 -8.19 -9.69
CA ALA A 44 2.76 -7.15 -10.71
C ALA A 44 3.22 -7.68 -12.07
N SER A 45 4.00 -8.76 -12.10
CA SER A 45 4.42 -9.44 -13.33
C SER A 45 3.36 -10.38 -13.93
N ILE A 46 2.19 -10.57 -13.29
CA ILE A 46 1.12 -11.42 -13.82
C ILE A 46 0.31 -10.67 -14.88
N ASN A 47 0.42 -11.13 -16.14
CA ASN A 47 -0.32 -10.57 -17.27
C ASN A 47 -1.81 -10.99 -17.31
N ASP A 48 -2.17 -12.11 -16.66
CA ASP A 48 -3.54 -12.63 -16.60
C ASP A 48 -4.30 -11.98 -15.44
N GLU A 49 -5.33 -11.20 -15.77
CA GLU A 49 -6.15 -10.45 -14.80
C GLU A 49 -6.75 -11.36 -13.71
N ARG A 50 -7.30 -12.52 -14.09
CA ARG A 50 -7.97 -13.42 -13.14
C ARG A 50 -6.95 -14.03 -12.18
N LYS A 51 -5.77 -14.38 -12.68
CA LYS A 51 -4.67 -14.89 -11.83
C LYS A 51 -4.12 -13.81 -10.92
N ARG A 52 -4.01 -12.57 -11.41
CA ARG A 52 -3.56 -11.42 -10.61
C ARG A 52 -4.52 -11.15 -9.47
N GLN A 53 -5.83 -11.09 -9.75
CA GLN A 53 -6.86 -10.85 -8.74
C GLN A 53 -6.83 -11.92 -7.63
N ARG A 54 -6.78 -13.20 -8.02
CA ARG A 54 -6.66 -14.31 -7.05
C ARG A 54 -5.40 -14.24 -6.20
N ALA A 55 -4.29 -13.76 -6.76
CA ALA A 55 -3.06 -13.60 -6.01
C ALA A 55 -3.14 -12.42 -5.02
N ILE A 56 -3.80 -11.33 -5.39
CA ILE A 56 -4.11 -10.21 -4.49
C ILE A 56 -4.99 -10.67 -3.32
N GLU A 57 -6.01 -11.49 -3.58
CA GLU A 57 -6.88 -12.06 -2.55
C GLU A 57 -6.12 -12.93 -1.53
N ARG A 58 -5.01 -13.54 -1.94
CA ARG A 58 -4.14 -14.36 -1.08
C ARG A 58 -3.11 -13.58 -0.29
N LEU A 59 -3.01 -12.26 -0.49
CA LEU A 59 -2.13 -11.44 0.34
C LEU A 59 -2.51 -11.57 1.82
N PRO A 60 -1.54 -11.48 2.74
CA PRO A 60 -1.81 -11.54 4.18
C PRO A 60 -2.85 -10.49 4.58
N ASP A 61 -3.78 -10.86 5.46
CA ASP A 61 -4.84 -9.95 5.89
C ASP A 61 -4.28 -8.72 6.60
N GLN A 62 -3.15 -8.86 7.28
CA GLN A 62 -2.40 -7.73 7.84
C GLN A 62 -2.00 -6.71 6.76
N ALA A 63 -1.52 -7.16 5.60
CA ALA A 63 -1.14 -6.27 4.51
C ALA A 63 -2.35 -5.52 3.95
N LYS A 64 -3.47 -6.23 3.75
CA LYS A 64 -4.74 -5.64 3.30
C LYS A 64 -5.25 -4.58 4.31
N ALA A 65 -5.18 -4.89 5.60
CA ALA A 65 -5.61 -3.99 6.67
C ALA A 65 -4.77 -2.71 6.72
N ILE A 66 -3.43 -2.82 6.62
CA ILE A 66 -2.53 -1.66 6.62
C ILE A 66 -2.77 -0.78 5.40
N VAL A 67 -2.90 -1.37 4.20
CA VAL A 67 -3.23 -0.63 2.98
C VAL A 67 -4.58 0.09 3.12
N GLY A 68 -5.58 -0.57 3.71
CA GLY A 68 -6.87 0.07 4.02
C GLY A 68 -6.73 1.28 4.96
N GLN A 69 -5.89 1.19 5.99
CA GLN A 69 -5.61 2.31 6.89
C GLN A 69 -4.88 3.46 6.18
N ILE A 70 -3.94 3.15 5.27
CA ILE A 70 -3.27 4.16 4.45
C ILE A 70 -4.31 4.91 3.59
N PHE A 71 -5.24 4.20 2.95
CA PHE A 71 -6.31 4.84 2.18
C PHE A 71 -7.24 5.69 3.04
N ALA A 72 -7.61 5.23 4.24
CA ALA A 72 -8.41 6.02 5.18
C ALA A 72 -7.68 7.30 5.59
N LEU A 73 -6.37 7.21 5.87
CA LEU A 73 -5.52 8.35 6.22
C LEU A 73 -5.34 9.34 5.05
N LEU A 74 -5.34 8.87 3.81
CA LEU A 74 -5.30 9.74 2.63
C LEU A 74 -6.63 10.48 2.40
N ASN A 75 -7.75 9.89 2.81
CA ASN A 75 -9.09 10.46 2.63
C ASN A 75 -9.56 11.33 3.81
N SER A 76 -8.82 11.35 4.93
CA SER A 76 -9.01 12.32 6.02
C SER A 76 -8.38 13.67 5.71
#